data_AF-A0A7G8J3C4-F1
#
_entry.id   AF-A0A7G8J3C4-F1
#
_cell.length_a   1.000
_cell.length_b   1.000
_cell.length_c   1.000
_cell.angle_alpha   90.00
_cell.angle_beta   90.00
_cell.angle_gamma   90.00
#
_symmetry.space_group_name_H-M   'P 1'
#
loop_
_entity.id
_entity.type
_entity.pdbx_description
1 polymer ?
#
loop_
_entity_poly.entity_id
_entity_poly.type
_entity_poly.pdbx_seq_one_letter_code
_entity_poly.pdbx_strand_id
1 'polypeptide(L)'
;MIKSRPVLTADLFDQALSNASLKEEEEALIEFVRYTGVIDELILRKGLSLPAKPPALCRLSDICEKIGATIPEHFSAVMEWSAEQSQDNIAWKGNLICNIAFNSDGVELSPNAGTTLYYTYVVHQELFVGLGF
;
A
#
# COMPACT_ATOMS: atom_id res chain seq x y z
N MET A 1 -7.00 -0.47 23.89
CA MET A 1 -5.63 -0.27 23.40
C MET A 1 -5.69 -0.23 21.89
N ILE A 2 -5.06 0.75 21.25
CA ILE A 2 -4.93 0.74 19.78
C ILE A 2 -3.98 -0.43 19.45
N LYS A 3 -4.44 -1.39 18.65
CA LYS A 3 -3.63 -2.52 18.20
C LYS A 3 -2.50 -1.96 17.32
N SER A 4 -1.25 -2.27 17.65
CA SER A 4 -0.11 -1.87 16.84
C SER A 4 -0.19 -2.54 15.47
N ARG A 5 0.23 -1.81 14.42
CA ARG A 5 0.34 -2.37 13.07
C ARG A 5 1.32 -3.56 13.07
N PRO A 6 0.99 -4.69 12.44
CA PRO A 6 1.96 -5.75 12.18
C PRO A 6 3.09 -5.23 11.29
N VAL A 7 4.34 -5.43 11.71
CA VAL A 7 5.54 -4.99 10.98
C VAL A 7 6.17 -6.17 10.25
N LEU A 8 6.62 -5.95 9.01
CA LEU A 8 7.33 -6.93 8.20
C LEU A 8 8.67 -6.33 7.75
N THR A 9 9.77 -6.99 8.08
CA THR A 9 11.10 -6.53 7.66
C THR A 9 11.26 -6.52 6.14
N ALA A 10 12.09 -5.62 5.60
CA ALA A 10 12.41 -5.56 4.18
C ALA A 10 12.82 -6.92 3.61
N ASP A 11 13.72 -7.65 4.29
CA ASP A 11 14.20 -8.96 3.83
C ASP A 11 13.07 -9.99 3.65
N LEU A 12 12.14 -10.06 4.61
CA LEU A 12 10.98 -10.94 4.52
C LEU A 12 10.00 -10.49 3.44
N PHE A 13 9.84 -9.18 3.25
CA PHE A 13 9.01 -8.66 2.17
C PHE A 13 9.62 -8.94 0.79
N ASP A 14 10.94 -8.83 0.64
CA ASP A 14 11.63 -9.13 -0.62
C ASP A 14 11.58 -10.63 -0.95
N GLN A 15 11.65 -11.49 0.07
CA GLN A 15 11.37 -12.93 -0.10
C GLN A 15 9.92 -13.19 -0.52
N ALA A 16 8.95 -12.52 0.11
CA ALA A 16 7.54 -12.62 -0.25
C ALA A 16 7.31 -12.17 -1.70
N LEU A 17 7.90 -11.05 -2.10
CA LEU A 17 7.84 -10.49 -3.44
C LEU A 17 8.38 -11.47 -4.48
N SER A 18 9.56 -12.06 -4.21
CA SER A 18 10.20 -13.06 -5.09
C SER A 18 9.35 -14.33 -5.27
N ASN A 19 8.53 -14.68 -4.28
CA ASN A 19 7.67 -15.85 -4.29
C ASN A 19 6.27 -15.57 -4.88
N ALA A 20 5.87 -14.30 -5.02
CA ALA A 20 4.51 -13.91 -5.38
C ALA A 20 4.16 -14.12 -6.86
N SER A 21 5.09 -14.63 -7.69
CA SER A 21 4.91 -14.89 -9.12
C SER A 21 4.27 -13.69 -9.85
N LEU A 22 4.78 -12.49 -9.57
CA LEU A 22 4.30 -11.25 -10.16
C LEU A 22 4.70 -11.18 -11.63
N LYS A 23 3.91 -10.44 -12.41
CA LYS A 23 4.31 -10.04 -13.76
C LYS A 23 5.29 -8.87 -13.69
N GLU A 24 6.08 -8.67 -14.74
CA GLU A 24 7.00 -7.51 -14.86
C GLU A 24 6.30 -6.17 -14.59
N GLU A 25 5.06 -5.99 -15.09
CA GLU A 25 4.27 -4.76 -14.86
C GLU A 25 3.85 -4.57 -13.39
N GLU A 26 3.70 -5.66 -12.64
CA GLU A 26 3.32 -5.66 -11.23
C GLU A 26 4.55 -5.41 -10.35
N GLU A 27 5.68 -6.01 -10.69
CA GLU A 27 6.98 -5.74 -10.07
C GLU A 27 7.36 -4.27 -10.23
N ALA A 28 7.27 -3.73 -11.46
CA ALA A 28 7.54 -2.33 -11.74
C ALA A 28 6.63 -1.38 -10.92
N LEU A 29 5.36 -1.76 -10.69
CA LEU A 29 4.45 -1.00 -9.85
C LEU A 29 4.92 -0.98 -8.40
N ILE A 30 5.31 -2.13 -7.84
CA ILE A 30 5.81 -2.22 -6.45
C ILE A 30 7.12 -1.47 -6.29
N GLU A 31 8.06 -1.60 -7.22
CA GLU A 31 9.31 -0.84 -7.19
C GLU A 31 9.05 0.67 -7.25
N PHE A 32 8.17 1.11 -8.15
CA PHE A 32 7.79 2.51 -8.24
C PHE A 32 7.16 3.03 -6.94
N VAL A 33 6.28 2.24 -6.31
CA VAL A 33 5.69 2.58 -5.01
C VAL A 33 6.77 2.73 -3.95
N ARG A 34 7.64 1.72 -3.78
CA ARG A 34 8.71 1.73 -2.77
C ARG A 34 9.73 2.84 -2.99
N TYR A 35 9.99 3.22 -4.24
CA TYR A 35 10.88 4.32 -4.58
C TYR A 35 10.24 5.70 -4.36
N THR A 36 8.97 5.86 -4.74
CA THR A 36 8.27 7.15 -4.65
C THR A 36 7.90 7.50 -3.22
N GLY A 37 7.51 6.50 -2.41
CA GLY A 37 7.25 6.65 -0.97
C GLY A 37 5.94 7.34 -0.61
N VAL A 38 5.46 8.24 -1.46
CA VAL A 38 4.15 8.89 -1.33
C VAL A 38 3.40 8.69 -2.63
N ILE A 39 2.22 8.08 -2.55
CA ILE A 39 1.44 7.68 -3.72
C ILE A 39 -0.01 8.12 -3.60
N ASP A 40 -0.62 8.36 -4.74
CA ASP A 40 -2.06 8.44 -4.93
C ASP A 40 -2.38 7.87 -6.33
N GLU A 41 -3.66 7.77 -6.69
CA GLU A 41 -4.05 7.28 -8.01
C GLU A 41 -3.36 8.03 -9.15
N LEU A 42 -3.26 9.37 -9.06
CA LEU A 42 -2.74 10.21 -10.13
C LEU A 42 -1.24 10.03 -10.29
N ILE A 43 -0.50 9.95 -9.17
CA ILE A 43 0.93 9.68 -9.12
C ILE A 43 1.22 8.32 -9.77
N LEU A 44 0.51 7.26 -9.37
CA LEU A 44 0.70 5.93 -9.95
C LEU A 44 0.38 5.92 -11.45
N ARG A 45 -0.76 6.52 -11.84
CA ARG A 45 -1.17 6.55 -13.24
C ARG A 45 -0.20 7.30 -14.13
N LYS A 46 0.30 8.45 -13.69
CA LYS A 46 1.26 9.25 -14.45
C LYS A 46 2.64 8.60 -14.45
N GLY A 47 3.11 8.12 -13.30
CA GLY A 47 4.43 7.53 -13.15
C GLY A 47 4.63 6.26 -13.96
N LEU A 48 3.59 5.42 -14.06
CA LEU A 48 3.62 4.13 -14.75
C LEU A 48 2.84 4.13 -16.08
N SER A 49 2.38 5.30 -16.54
CA SER A 49 1.57 5.45 -17.76
C SER A 49 0.37 4.49 -17.84
N LEU A 50 -0.30 4.27 -16.70
CA LEU A 50 -1.38 3.28 -16.59
C LEU A 50 -2.65 3.74 -17.33
N PRO A 51 -3.41 2.80 -17.93
CA PRO A 51 -4.71 3.11 -18.53
C PRO A 51 -5.70 3.61 -17.48
N ALA A 52 -6.80 4.21 -17.94
CA ALA A 52 -7.82 4.76 -17.05
C ALA A 52 -8.56 3.71 -16.21
N LYS A 53 -8.57 2.43 -16.62
CA LYS A 53 -9.23 1.34 -15.92
C LYS A 53 -8.39 0.05 -15.98
N PRO A 54 -8.46 -0.82 -14.95
CA PRO A 54 -8.97 -0.51 -13.61
C PRO A 54 -8.13 0.59 -12.91
N PRO A 55 -8.66 1.23 -11.84
CA PRO A 55 -7.91 2.20 -11.05
C PRO A 55 -6.54 1.66 -10.61
N ALA A 56 -5.53 2.52 -10.55
CA ALA A 56 -4.18 2.15 -10.15
C ALA A 56 -4.13 1.60 -8.72
N LEU A 57 -4.92 2.17 -7.79
CA LEU A 57 -5.01 1.65 -6.43
C LEU A 57 -5.69 0.27 -6.36
N CYS A 58 -6.60 -0.05 -7.29
CA CYS A 58 -7.13 -1.42 -7.41
C CYS A 58 -6.04 -2.39 -7.86
N ARG A 59 -5.23 -2.01 -8.86
CA ARG A 59 -4.08 -2.83 -9.28
C ARG A 59 -3.11 -3.08 -8.13
N LEU A 60 -2.80 -2.04 -7.36
CA LEU A 60 -1.95 -2.17 -6.18
C LEU A 60 -2.55 -3.15 -5.16
N SER A 61 -3.85 -3.04 -4.88
CA SER A 61 -4.57 -3.95 -3.98
C SER A 61 -4.46 -5.41 -4.44
N ASP A 62 -4.61 -5.67 -5.74
CA ASP A 62 -4.50 -7.02 -6.31
C ASP A 62 -3.07 -7.57 -6.20
N ILE A 63 -2.06 -6.72 -6.39
CA ILE A 63 -0.65 -7.11 -6.22
C ILE A 63 -0.36 -7.41 -4.74
N CYS A 64 -0.84 -6.58 -3.81
CA CYS A 64 -0.70 -6.84 -2.38
C CYS A 64 -1.37 -8.15 -1.94
N GLU A 65 -2.47 -8.56 -2.59
CA GLU A 65 -3.08 -9.86 -2.36
C GLU A 65 -2.17 -11.02 -2.78
N LYS A 66 -1.54 -10.91 -3.96
CA LYS A 66 -0.58 -11.92 -4.44
C LYS A 66 0.62 -12.04 -3.52
N ILE A 67 1.19 -10.91 -3.09
CA ILE A 67 2.29 -10.90 -2.12
C ILE A 67 1.79 -11.49 -0.79
N GLY A 68 0.63 -11.06 -0.31
CA GLY A 68 0.01 -11.54 0.93
C GLY A 68 -0.22 -13.05 0.96
N ALA A 69 -0.50 -13.67 -0.18
CA ALA A 69 -0.65 -15.13 -0.29
C ALA A 69 0.64 -15.90 0.04
N THR A 70 1.82 -15.27 -0.07
CA THR A 70 3.11 -15.88 0.30
C THR A 70 3.45 -15.74 1.78
N ILE A 71 2.78 -14.82 2.49
CA ILE A 71 2.96 -14.50 3.91
C ILE A 71 1.60 -14.46 4.63
N PRO A 72 0.82 -15.56 4.59
CA PRO A 72 -0.61 -15.55 4.92
C PRO A 72 -0.92 -15.12 6.35
N GLU A 73 -0.10 -15.54 7.33
CA GLU A 73 -0.29 -15.15 8.73
C GLU A 73 -0.12 -13.64 8.93
N HIS A 74 0.93 -13.07 8.32
CA HIS A 74 1.18 -11.64 8.37
C HIS A 74 0.09 -10.86 7.64
N PHE A 75 -0.28 -11.30 6.44
CA PHE A 75 -1.33 -10.66 5.65
C PHE A 75 -2.67 -10.66 6.39
N SER A 76 -3.05 -11.77 7.02
CA SER A 76 -4.27 -11.84 7.86
C SER A 76 -4.22 -10.84 9.01
N ALA A 77 -3.09 -10.77 9.72
CA ALA A 77 -2.92 -9.83 10.82
C ALA A 77 -3.05 -8.36 10.35
N VAL A 78 -2.50 -8.04 9.17
CA VAL A 78 -2.61 -6.69 8.58
C VAL A 78 -4.05 -6.41 8.14
N MET A 79 -4.78 -7.38 7.59
CA MET A 79 -6.17 -7.18 7.17
C MET A 79 -7.10 -6.97 8.37
N GLU A 80 -6.92 -7.72 9.46
CA GLU A 80 -7.62 -7.47 10.72
C GLU A 80 -7.33 -6.07 11.25
N TRP A 81 -6.05 -5.73 11.36
CA TRP A 81 -5.63 -4.41 11.81
C TRP A 81 -6.20 -3.29 10.92
N SER A 82 -6.19 -3.48 9.61
CA SER A 82 -6.72 -2.53 8.62
C SER A 82 -8.22 -2.31 8.80
N ALA A 83 -9.00 -3.37 9.03
CA ALA A 83 -10.44 -3.25 9.25
C ALA A 83 -10.71 -2.47 10.55
N GLU A 84 -9.94 -2.71 11.61
CA GLU A 84 -10.05 -2.00 12.89
C GLU A 84 -9.74 -0.49 12.78
N GLN A 85 -8.93 -0.07 11.79
CA GLN A 85 -8.67 1.37 11.55
C GLN A 85 -9.77 2.05 10.75
N SER A 86 -10.60 1.30 10.03
CA SER A 86 -11.66 1.83 9.17
C SER A 86 -12.94 2.06 9.98
N GLN A 87 -13.55 3.24 9.84
CA GLN A 87 -14.87 3.52 10.44
C GLN A 87 -15.95 2.54 9.96
N ASP A 88 -15.85 2.08 8.72
CA ASP A 88 -16.79 1.12 8.11
C ASP A 88 -16.38 -0.35 8.29
N ASN A 89 -15.33 -0.65 9.06
CA ASN A 89 -14.74 -2.00 9.20
C ASN A 89 -14.32 -2.65 7.87
N ILE A 90 -13.85 -1.84 6.91
CA ILE A 90 -13.39 -2.33 5.60
C ILE A 90 -11.87 -2.41 5.60
N ALA A 91 -11.34 -3.61 5.33
CA ALA A 91 -9.91 -3.80 5.14
C ALA A 91 -9.47 -3.32 3.75
N TRP A 92 -8.34 -2.61 3.69
CA TRP A 92 -7.69 -2.23 2.45
C TRP A 92 -6.39 -3.02 2.29
N LYS A 93 -6.29 -3.81 1.21
CA LYS A 93 -5.13 -4.70 0.98
C LYS A 93 -3.81 -3.95 0.80
N GLY A 94 -3.86 -2.70 0.33
CA GLY A 94 -2.67 -1.85 0.22
C GLY A 94 -2.01 -1.54 1.57
N ASN A 95 -2.71 -1.74 2.69
CA ASN A 95 -2.14 -1.66 4.03
C ASN A 95 -1.00 -2.66 4.31
N LEU A 96 -0.82 -3.66 3.43
CA LEU A 96 0.38 -4.49 3.45
C LEU A 96 1.66 -3.67 3.27
N ILE A 97 1.63 -2.61 2.46
CA ILE A 97 2.86 -1.87 2.09
C ILE A 97 2.83 -0.37 2.36
N CYS A 98 1.65 0.22 2.54
CA CYS A 98 1.49 1.67 2.73
C CYS A 98 0.31 1.97 3.65
N ASN A 99 0.17 3.22 4.11
CA ASN A 99 -0.97 3.66 4.93
C ASN A 99 -1.44 5.05 4.49
N ILE A 100 -2.65 5.44 4.87
CA ILE A 100 -3.16 6.80 4.66
C ILE A 100 -2.23 7.81 5.34
N ALA A 101 -1.95 8.90 4.63
CA ALA A 101 -1.11 9.98 5.12
C ALA A 101 -1.91 10.92 6.03
N PHE A 102 -1.25 11.45 7.06
CA PHE A 102 -1.82 12.42 8.00
C PHE A 102 -0.91 13.65 8.08
N ASN A 103 -1.48 14.83 8.30
CA ASN A 103 -0.70 16.04 8.59
C ASN A 103 -0.19 16.05 10.05
N SER A 104 0.55 17.09 10.43
CA SER A 104 1.10 17.27 11.78
C SER A 104 0.04 17.31 12.89
N ASP A 105 -1.21 17.62 12.55
CA ASP A 105 -2.34 17.73 13.47
C ASP A 105 -3.16 16.43 13.55
N GLY A 106 -2.72 15.37 12.84
CA GLY A 106 -3.44 14.08 12.78
C GLY A 106 -4.66 14.11 11.86
N VAL A 107 -4.78 15.10 10.98
CA VAL A 107 -5.84 15.17 9.97
C VAL A 107 -5.44 14.34 8.76
N GLU A 108 -6.32 13.44 8.36
CA GLU A 108 -6.19 12.62 7.16
C GLU A 108 -6.02 13.47 5.89
N LEU A 109 -5.03 13.12 5.07
CA LEU A 109 -4.82 13.72 3.76
C LEU A 109 -5.70 13.02 2.71
N SER A 110 -6.96 13.44 2.67
CA SER A 110 -7.94 13.03 1.68
C SER A 110 -8.45 14.23 0.86
N PRO A 111 -9.01 14.03 -0.34
CA PRO A 111 -9.54 15.13 -1.13
C PRO A 111 -10.78 15.75 -0.45
N ASN A 112 -10.70 17.04 -0.14
CA ASN A 112 -11.78 17.78 0.54
C ASN A 112 -13.07 17.89 -0.30
N ALA A 113 -12.98 17.79 -1.62
CA ALA A 113 -14.13 17.69 -2.48
C ALA A 113 -14.49 16.21 -2.61
N GLY A 114 -15.61 15.78 -2.02
CA GLY A 114 -16.13 14.39 -2.08
C GLY A 114 -16.42 13.85 -3.50
N THR A 115 -15.94 14.54 -4.53
CA THR A 115 -15.94 14.15 -5.95
C THR A 115 -14.59 13.58 -6.42
N THR A 116 -13.52 13.69 -5.61
CA THR A 116 -12.20 13.13 -5.94
C THR A 116 -11.87 12.01 -4.94
N LEU A 117 -11.60 10.80 -5.45
CA LEU A 117 -11.45 9.57 -4.66
C LEU A 117 -9.98 9.15 -4.51
N TYR A 118 -9.07 10.09 -4.29
CA TYR A 118 -7.64 9.79 -4.22
C TYR A 118 -7.08 10.18 -2.86
N TYR A 119 -7.11 9.24 -1.93
CA TYR A 119 -6.34 9.34 -0.70
C TYR A 119 -4.84 9.40 -1.02
N THR A 120 -4.10 10.18 -0.25
CA THR A 120 -2.64 10.12 -0.26
C THR A 120 -2.18 9.00 0.68
N TYR A 121 -1.33 8.12 0.19
CA TYR A 121 -0.74 7.04 0.94
C TYR A 121 0.77 7.21 1.06
N VAL A 122 1.32 6.78 2.18
CA VAL A 122 2.75 6.78 2.48
C VAL A 122 3.19 5.33 2.67
N VAL A 123 4.26 4.93 1.99
CA VAL A 123 4.88 3.61 2.12
C VAL A 123 5.38 3.41 3.53
N HIS A 124 5.19 2.20 4.07
CA HIS A 124 5.73 1.86 5.38
C HIS A 124 7.24 2.04 5.40
N GLN A 125 7.76 2.65 6.46
CA GLN A 125 9.16 3.06 6.56
C GLN A 125 10.12 1.91 6.25
N GLU A 126 9.83 0.71 6.75
CA GLU A 126 10.67 -0.47 6.57
C GLU A 126 10.70 -1.02 5.15
N LEU A 127 9.78 -0.58 4.28
CA LEU A 127 9.69 -1.01 2.87
C LEU A 127 10.15 0.07 1.89
N PHE A 128 10.36 1.30 2.37
CA PHE A 128 10.76 2.44 1.56
C PHE A 128 12.25 2.39 1.22
N VAL A 129 12.60 2.35 -0.07
CA VAL A 129 14.00 2.26 -0.53
C VAL A 129 14.70 3.62 -0.67
N GLY A 130 13.98 4.74 -0.51
CA GLY A 130 14.57 6.08 -0.58
C GLY A 130 15.16 6.59 0.74
N LEU A 131 14.90 5.91 1.87
CA LEU A 131 15.57 6.18 3.14
C LEU A 131 16.81 5.29 3.17
N GLY A 132 17.97 5.86 2.89
CA GLY A 132 19.24 5.15 3.09
C GLY A 132 19.39 4.83 4.58
N PHE A 133 19.33 3.54 4.92
CA PHE A 133 19.69 3.02 6.23
C PHE A 133 21.06 2.36 6.17
#